data_AF-A0A756I621-F1
#
_entry.id   AF-A0A756I621-F1
#
_cell.length_a   1.000
_cell.length_b   1.000
_cell.length_c   1.000
_cell.angle_alpha   90.00
_cell.angle_beta   90.00
_cell.angle_gamma   90.00
#
_symmetry.space_group_name_H-M   'P 1'
#
loop_
_entity.id
_entity.type
_entity.pdbx_description
1 polymer ?
#
loop_
_entity_poly.entity_id
_entity_poly.type
_entity_poly.pdbx_seq_one_letter_code
_entity_poly.pdbx_strand_id
1 'polypeptide(L)'
;MNMNVTVSTGYGGYVNNIGLMSERQMHVVIGGILLLCGVLMIALGRKPSESQGDKVKCPFCAELISSEAIKCKHCGSDIKKEVKAIEKFRVSDMEFNEFFVTDKKGNHDINYAKIHALATIMKQANPEANPTDIWDKNKDEIIALKNMMPSVVREKFEKQLHSYFS
;
A
#
# COMPACT_ATOMS: atom_id res chain seq x y z
N MET A 1 -35.72 -24.88 37.96
CA MET A 1 -37.06 -25.31 38.43
C MET A 1 -37.40 -26.64 37.80
N ASN A 2 -37.60 -27.69 38.60
CA ASN A 2 -38.01 -29.01 38.11
C ASN A 2 -39.55 -29.07 38.16
N MET A 3 -40.20 -29.12 37.00
CA MET A 3 -41.66 -29.04 36.91
C MET A 3 -42.22 -30.46 36.80
N ASN A 4 -43.14 -30.79 37.70
CA ASN A 4 -43.74 -32.11 37.77
C ASN A 4 -44.66 -32.33 36.55
N VAL A 5 -44.35 -33.33 35.71
CA VAL A 5 -45.08 -33.65 34.46
C VAL A 5 -46.12 -34.76 34.66
N THR A 6 -46.49 -35.03 35.91
CA THR A 6 -47.35 -36.14 36.29
C THR A 6 -48.79 -35.67 36.44
N VAL A 7 -49.74 -36.40 35.86
CA VAL A 7 -51.18 -36.19 36.09
C VAL A 7 -51.78 -37.42 36.74
N SER A 8 -52.68 -37.24 37.72
CA SER A 8 -53.36 -38.34 38.40
C SER A 8 -54.50 -38.88 37.54
N THR A 9 -54.59 -40.21 37.45
CA THR A 9 -55.72 -40.90 36.84
C THR A 9 -56.66 -41.36 37.94
N GLY A 10 -57.98 -41.40 37.67
CA GLY A 10 -59.01 -41.67 38.68
C GLY A 10 -58.95 -43.04 39.37
N TYR A 11 -58.00 -43.91 39.00
CA TYR A 11 -57.76 -45.22 39.59
C TYR A 11 -56.51 -45.28 40.50
N GLY A 12 -56.00 -44.12 40.94
CA GLY A 12 -54.84 -44.02 41.84
C GLY A 12 -53.48 -44.20 41.15
N GLY A 13 -53.46 -44.34 39.83
CA GLY A 13 -52.26 -44.37 39.02
C GLY A 13 -51.82 -42.97 38.57
N TYR A 14 -50.52 -42.75 38.50
CA TYR A 14 -49.92 -41.55 37.94
C TYR A 14 -49.37 -41.85 36.54
N VAL A 15 -49.65 -40.97 35.57
CA VAL A 15 -49.09 -41.09 34.22
C VAL A 15 -48.32 -39.84 33.86
N ASN A 16 -47.16 -40.00 33.22
CA ASN A 16 -46.37 -38.87 32.75
C ASN A 16 -46.92 -38.36 31.41
N ASN A 17 -47.19 -37.06 31.34
CA ASN A 17 -47.63 -36.44 30.10
C ASN A 17 -46.42 -36.16 29.19
N ILE A 18 -46.13 -37.11 28.30
CA ILE A 18 -45.05 -37.01 27.32
C ILE A 18 -45.24 -35.80 26.37
N GLY A 19 -46.50 -35.46 26.05
CA GLY A 19 -46.83 -34.32 25.19
C GLY A 19 -46.51 -32.96 25.82
N LEU A 20 -46.73 -32.81 27.13
CA LEU A 20 -46.40 -31.60 27.89
C LEU A 20 -44.88 -31.40 28.04
N MET A 21 -44.10 -32.49 27.97
CA MET A 21 -42.64 -32.45 27.94
C MET A 21 -42.12 -32.05 26.55
N SER A 22 -42.80 -32.50 25.47
CA SER A 22 -42.42 -32.21 24.07
C SER A 22 -42.54 -30.72 23.72
N GLU A 23 -43.53 -30.01 24.24
CA GLU A 23 -43.77 -28.59 23.95
C GLU A 23 -42.66 -27.67 24.51
N ARG A 24 -42.07 -28.03 25.65
CA ARG A 24 -41.10 -27.18 26.38
C ARG A 24 -39.65 -27.45 26.03
N GLN A 25 -39.34 -28.64 25.52
CA GLN A 25 -37.97 -29.02 25.13
C GLN A 25 -37.55 -28.43 23.78
N MET A 26 -38.49 -28.06 22.91
CA MET A 26 -38.18 -27.57 21.57
C MET A 26 -37.31 -26.30 21.59
N HIS A 27 -37.59 -25.34 22.47
CA HIS A 27 -36.78 -24.12 22.58
C HIS A 27 -35.37 -24.36 23.12
N VAL A 28 -35.21 -25.32 24.04
CA VAL A 28 -33.89 -25.67 24.60
C VAL A 28 -33.02 -26.35 23.54
N VAL A 29 -33.62 -27.24 22.73
CA VAL A 29 -32.92 -27.92 21.63
C VAL A 29 -32.51 -26.93 20.54
N ILE A 30 -33.42 -26.05 20.12
CA ILE A 30 -33.13 -25.02 19.11
C ILE A 30 -32.03 -24.06 19.60
N GLY A 31 -32.10 -23.64 20.86
CA GLY A 31 -31.08 -22.79 21.48
C GLY A 31 -29.71 -23.46 21.51
N GLY A 32 -29.65 -24.75 21.84
CA GLY A 32 -28.41 -25.53 21.82
C GLY A 32 -27.80 -25.64 20.42
N ILE A 33 -28.63 -25.85 19.39
CA ILE A 33 -28.17 -25.92 18.00
C ILE A 33 -27.62 -24.56 17.54
N LEU A 34 -28.31 -23.46 17.83
CA LEU A 34 -27.85 -22.11 17.46
C LEU A 34 -26.51 -21.75 18.12
N LEU A 35 -26.35 -22.08 19.41
CA LEU A 35 -25.08 -21.89 20.13
C LEU A 35 -23.95 -22.69 19.51
N LEU A 36 -24.21 -23.98 19.20
CA LEU A 36 -23.23 -24.87 18.59
C LEU A 36 -22.84 -24.40 17.18
N CYS A 37 -23.81 -24.00 16.36
CA CYS A 37 -23.55 -23.43 15.03
C CYS A 37 -22.75 -22.13 15.13
N GLY A 38 -23.04 -21.26 16.10
CA GLY A 38 -22.27 -20.03 16.34
C GLY A 38 -20.82 -20.31 16.71
N VAL A 39 -20.58 -21.27 17.61
CA VAL A 39 -19.21 -21.69 17.98
C VAL A 39 -18.48 -22.29 16.79
N LEU A 40 -19.14 -23.12 15.97
CA LEU A 40 -18.55 -23.69 14.76
C LEU A 40 -18.19 -22.62 13.72
N MET A 41 -19.04 -21.60 13.53
CA MET A 41 -18.74 -20.47 12.65
C MET A 41 -17.52 -19.67 13.14
N ILE A 42 -17.32 -19.52 14.46
CA ILE A 42 -16.14 -18.84 15.00
C ILE A 42 -14.88 -19.71 14.89
N ALA A 43 -15.01 -21.02 15.15
CA ALA A 43 -13.88 -21.96 15.13
C ALA A 43 -13.39 -22.26 13.70
N LEU A 44 -14.32 -22.37 12.73
CA LEU A 44 -14.03 -22.76 11.35
C LEU A 44 -14.12 -21.59 10.35
N GLY A 45 -14.79 -20.49 10.71
CA GLY A 45 -15.05 -19.35 9.81
C GLY A 45 -13.93 -18.34 9.70
N ARG A 46 -12.67 -18.72 9.96
CA ARG A 46 -11.51 -17.95 9.47
C ARG A 46 -11.44 -18.12 7.95
N LYS A 47 -12.21 -17.32 7.22
CA LYS A 47 -11.85 -17.03 5.82
C LYS A 47 -10.45 -16.39 5.84
N PRO A 48 -9.48 -16.86 5.05
CA PRO A 48 -8.30 -16.07 4.81
C PRO A 48 -8.81 -14.72 4.29
N SER A 49 -8.44 -13.65 4.98
CA SER A 49 -8.57 -12.31 4.43
C SER A 49 -7.86 -12.34 3.10
N GLU A 50 -8.64 -12.36 2.03
CA GLU A 50 -8.17 -12.03 0.69
C GLU A 50 -7.51 -10.67 0.88
N SER A 51 -6.17 -10.69 0.93
CA SER A 51 -5.36 -9.50 1.06
C SER A 51 -5.89 -8.55 0.02
N GLN A 52 -6.49 -7.44 0.45
CA GLN A 52 -6.72 -6.30 -0.42
C GLN A 52 -5.35 -6.01 -1.02
N GLY A 53 -5.09 -6.50 -2.23
CA GLY A 53 -3.77 -6.48 -2.83
C GLY A 53 -3.25 -5.05 -2.74
N ASP A 54 -2.05 -4.90 -2.18
CA ASP A 54 -1.46 -3.61 -1.85
C ASP A 54 -1.67 -2.65 -3.02
N LYS A 55 -2.56 -1.67 -2.84
CA LYS A 55 -2.82 -0.68 -3.88
C LYS A 55 -1.73 0.37 -3.75
N VAL A 56 -0.97 0.55 -4.82
CA VAL A 56 0.09 1.55 -4.89
C VAL A 56 -0.36 2.72 -5.77
N LYS A 57 0.23 3.90 -5.57
CA LYS A 57 -0.01 5.03 -6.47
C LYS A 57 0.78 4.84 -7.76
N CYS A 58 0.15 5.14 -8.89
CA CYS A 58 0.81 5.16 -10.18
C CYS A 58 1.90 6.26 -10.20
N PRO A 59 3.16 5.97 -10.60
CA PRO A 59 4.24 6.96 -10.59
C PRO A 59 4.07 8.07 -11.63
N PHE A 60 3.16 7.92 -12.59
CA PHE A 60 2.93 8.88 -13.67
C PHE A 60 1.72 9.79 -13.43
N CYS A 61 0.62 9.25 -12.90
CA CYS A 61 -0.64 9.98 -12.74
C CYS A 61 -1.16 10.02 -11.30
N ALA A 62 -0.39 9.47 -10.34
CA ALA A 62 -0.69 9.41 -8.91
C ALA A 62 -1.97 8.66 -8.49
N GLU A 63 -2.69 8.06 -9.44
CA GLU A 63 -3.92 7.33 -9.19
C GLU A 63 -3.67 5.93 -8.60
N LEU A 64 -4.62 5.43 -7.79
CA LEU A 64 -4.48 4.14 -7.12
C LEU A 64 -4.66 2.95 -8.08
N ILE A 65 -3.64 2.10 -8.13
CA ILE A 65 -3.55 0.92 -8.99
C ILE A 65 -3.15 -0.31 -8.16
N SER A 66 -3.30 -1.50 -8.73
CA SER A 66 -2.81 -2.73 -8.09
C SER A 66 -1.28 -2.75 -8.07
N SER A 67 -0.67 -3.25 -6.99
CA SER A 67 0.79 -3.50 -6.91
C SER A 67 1.30 -4.42 -8.03
N GLU A 68 0.45 -5.28 -8.57
CA GLU A 68 0.78 -6.20 -9.66
C GLU A 68 0.52 -5.60 -11.05
N ALA A 69 0.07 -4.35 -11.12
CA ALA A 69 -0.29 -3.71 -12.37
C ALA A 69 0.93 -3.57 -13.30
N ILE A 70 0.87 -4.24 -14.45
CA ILE A 70 1.88 -4.10 -15.51
C ILE A 70 1.74 -2.75 -16.24
N LYS A 71 0.50 -2.28 -16.36
CA LYS A 71 0.13 -1.05 -17.07
C LYS A 71 -0.92 -0.29 -16.26
N CYS A 72 -0.83 1.04 -16.21
CA CYS A 72 -1.83 1.85 -15.53
C CYS A 72 -3.14 1.87 -16.32
N LYS A 73 -4.26 1.56 -15.65
CA LYS A 73 -5.60 1.67 -16.26
C LYS A 73 -6.07 3.11 -16.49
N HIS A 74 -5.45 4.08 -15.81
CA HIS A 74 -5.86 5.49 -15.87
C HIS A 74 -5.09 6.28 -16.93
N CYS A 75 -3.76 6.18 -16.94
CA CYS A 75 -2.92 6.91 -17.90
C CYS A 75 -2.33 6.03 -19.01
N GLY A 76 -2.42 4.70 -18.90
CA GLY A 76 -1.87 3.79 -19.91
C GLY A 76 -0.35 3.62 -19.88
N SER A 77 0.37 4.15 -18.90
CA SER A 77 1.83 3.98 -18.79
C SER A 77 2.21 2.56 -18.35
N ASP A 78 3.34 2.04 -18.84
CA ASP A 78 3.88 0.71 -18.48
C ASP A 78 4.67 0.79 -17.16
N ILE A 79 4.21 0.12 -16.11
CA ILE A 79 4.73 0.26 -14.75
C ILE A 79 5.82 -0.77 -14.44
N LYS A 80 5.64 -2.03 -14.87
CA LYS A 80 6.54 -3.15 -14.53
C LYS A 80 7.94 -3.03 -15.15
N LYS A 81 8.07 -2.34 -16.28
CA LYS A 81 9.36 -2.12 -16.95
C LYS A 81 10.19 -1.06 -16.25
N GLU A 82 9.56 -0.01 -15.70
CA GLU A 82 10.28 1.07 -15.05
C GLU A 82 10.64 0.77 -13.60
N VAL A 83 9.82 0.04 -12.82
CA VAL A 83 10.19 -0.34 -11.43
C VAL A 83 11.52 -1.11 -11.39
N LYS A 84 11.76 -2.02 -12.34
CA LYS A 84 13.05 -2.73 -12.47
C LYS A 84 14.22 -1.85 -12.94
N ALA A 85 13.93 -0.77 -13.66
CA ALA A 85 14.94 0.21 -14.08
C ALA A 85 15.28 1.18 -12.94
N ILE A 86 14.28 1.56 -12.12
CA ILE A 86 14.41 2.43 -10.95
C ILE A 86 15.18 1.72 -9.83
N GLU A 87 14.95 0.43 -9.58
CA GLU A 87 15.72 -0.37 -8.60
C GLU A 87 17.22 -0.46 -8.91
N LYS A 88 17.65 -0.14 -10.15
CA LYS A 88 19.05 -0.14 -10.56
C LYS A 88 19.62 1.25 -10.83
N PHE A 89 18.83 2.31 -10.65
CA PHE A 89 19.27 3.66 -10.96
C PHE A 89 20.30 4.14 -9.92
N ARG A 90 21.58 4.19 -10.33
CA ARG A 90 22.62 4.89 -9.56
C ARG A 90 22.78 6.27 -10.15
N VAL A 91 22.80 7.31 -9.31
CA VAL A 91 23.09 8.69 -9.73
C VAL A 91 24.42 8.78 -10.49
N SER A 92 25.33 7.82 -10.24
CA SER A 92 26.62 7.62 -10.90
C SER A 92 26.56 7.30 -12.40
N ASP A 93 25.42 6.81 -12.92
CA ASP A 93 25.29 6.40 -14.33
C ASP A 93 24.90 7.56 -15.26
N MET A 94 24.59 8.73 -14.72
CA MET A 94 24.27 9.91 -15.51
C MET A 94 25.54 10.67 -15.90
N GLU A 95 25.74 10.87 -17.20
CA GLU A 95 26.80 11.74 -17.70
C GLU A 95 26.54 13.18 -17.24
N PHE A 96 27.50 13.78 -16.53
CA PHE A 96 27.42 15.15 -16.02
C PHE A 96 27.14 16.20 -17.12
N ASN A 97 27.45 15.86 -18.38
CA ASN A 97 27.19 16.67 -19.57
C ASN A 97 25.70 16.87 -19.88
N GLU A 98 24.79 16.04 -19.35
CA GLU A 98 23.35 16.20 -19.60
C GLU A 98 22.73 17.39 -18.84
N PHE A 99 23.38 17.84 -17.75
CA PHE A 99 22.83 18.86 -16.85
C PHE A 99 23.12 20.29 -17.25
N PHE A 100 23.93 20.51 -18.29
CA PHE A 100 24.22 21.84 -18.81
C PHE A 100 24.23 21.85 -20.34
N VAL A 101 23.87 22.99 -20.90
CA VAL A 101 23.93 23.28 -22.34
C VAL A 101 25.06 24.26 -22.59
N THR A 102 25.75 24.10 -23.72
CA THR A 102 26.80 25.02 -24.15
C THR A 102 26.33 25.74 -25.42
N ASP A 103 26.28 27.07 -25.37
CA ASP A 103 25.98 27.89 -26.54
C ASP A 103 27.16 27.92 -27.51
N LYS A 104 26.91 28.28 -28.76
CA LYS A 104 27.92 28.48 -29.82
C LYS A 104 28.99 29.50 -29.44
N LYS A 105 28.70 30.37 -28.46
CA LYS A 105 29.61 31.37 -27.89
C LYS A 105 30.47 30.82 -26.73
N GLY A 106 30.33 29.55 -26.37
CA GLY A 106 31.04 28.95 -25.22
C GLY A 106 30.42 29.28 -23.86
N ASN A 107 29.22 29.89 -23.83
CA ASN A 107 28.50 30.13 -22.58
C ASN A 107 27.82 28.84 -22.12
N HIS A 108 27.92 28.53 -20.82
CA HIS A 108 27.25 27.38 -20.22
C HIS A 108 26.01 27.83 -19.46
N ASP A 109 24.88 27.15 -19.68
CA ASP A 109 23.66 27.30 -18.87
C ASP A 109 23.13 25.94 -18.42
N ILE A 110 22.28 25.90 -17.40
CA ILE A 110 21.73 24.66 -16.86
C ILE A 110 20.59 24.11 -17.73
N ASN A 111 20.52 22.78 -17.80
CA ASN A 111 19.41 22.08 -18.45
C ASN A 111 18.28 21.82 -17.45
N TYR A 112 17.33 22.77 -17.37
CA TYR A 112 16.19 22.70 -16.46
C TYR A 112 15.36 21.43 -16.59
N ALA A 113 15.17 20.92 -17.80
CA ALA A 113 14.38 19.71 -18.04
C ALA A 113 15.05 18.47 -17.41
N LYS A 114 16.37 18.37 -17.53
CA LYS A 114 17.14 17.26 -16.95
C LYS A 114 17.24 17.36 -15.43
N ILE A 115 17.38 18.57 -14.88
CA ILE A 115 17.33 18.79 -13.42
C ILE A 115 15.97 18.39 -12.86
N HIS A 116 14.88 18.74 -13.54
CA HIS A 116 13.54 18.32 -13.14
C HIS A 116 13.35 16.80 -13.19
N ALA A 117 13.86 16.16 -14.24
CA ALA A 117 13.85 14.70 -14.36
C ALA A 117 14.59 14.03 -13.20
N LEU A 118 15.80 14.52 -12.86
CA LEU A 118 16.58 14.04 -11.73
C LEU A 118 15.80 14.17 -10.40
N ALA A 119 15.24 15.35 -10.13
CA ALA A 119 14.44 15.56 -8.93
C ALA A 119 13.22 14.61 -8.84
N THR A 120 12.59 14.33 -9.98
CA THR A 120 11.44 13.42 -10.07
C THR A 120 11.86 11.99 -9.76
N ILE A 121 12.96 11.53 -10.34
CA ILE A 121 13.50 10.19 -10.10
C ILE A 121 13.89 10.01 -8.63
N MET A 122 14.56 10.99 -8.01
CA MET A 122 14.92 10.95 -6.59
C MET A 122 13.71 10.82 -5.66
N LYS A 123 12.61 11.51 -5.98
CA LYS A 123 11.34 11.40 -5.24
C LYS A 123 10.67 10.04 -5.46
N GLN A 124 10.66 9.54 -6.70
CA GLN A 124 10.07 8.25 -7.03
C GLN A 124 10.83 7.08 -6.42
N ALA A 125 12.15 7.18 -6.27
CA ALA A 125 12.98 6.18 -5.61
C ALA A 125 12.75 6.11 -4.09
N ASN A 126 12.20 7.17 -3.49
CA ASN A 126 11.95 7.27 -2.05
C ASN A 126 10.51 7.77 -1.75
N PRO A 127 9.47 6.97 -2.07
CA PRO A 127 8.08 7.43 -2.03
C PRO A 127 7.57 7.79 -0.62
N GLU A 128 8.15 7.20 0.43
CA GLU A 128 7.75 7.40 1.83
C GLU A 128 8.67 8.37 2.60
N ALA A 129 9.73 8.88 1.97
CA ALA A 129 10.69 9.76 2.64
C ALA A 129 10.29 11.23 2.52
N ASN A 130 10.60 12.03 3.55
CA ASN A 130 10.43 13.47 3.50
C ASN A 130 11.37 14.08 2.42
N PRO A 131 10.92 15.06 1.62
CA PRO A 131 11.77 15.76 0.66
C PRO A 131 13.13 16.22 1.21
N THR A 132 13.19 16.73 2.45
CA THR A 132 14.46 17.16 3.08
C THR A 132 15.38 15.97 3.37
N ASP A 133 14.82 14.84 3.83
CA ASP A 133 15.60 13.63 4.11
C ASP A 133 16.20 13.04 2.82
N ILE A 134 15.48 13.15 1.69
CA ILE A 134 15.97 12.72 0.37
C ILE A 134 17.17 13.57 -0.05
N TRP A 135 17.10 14.88 0.15
CA TRP A 135 18.21 15.78 -0.16
C TRP A 135 19.46 15.45 0.67
N ASP A 136 19.31 15.32 1.99
CA ASP A 136 20.45 15.07 2.89
C ASP A 136 21.14 13.74 2.60
N LYS A 137 20.38 12.69 2.26
CA LYS A 137 20.93 11.38 1.88
C LYS A 137 21.77 11.42 0.62
N ASN A 138 21.38 12.21 -0.38
CA ASN A 138 22.07 12.28 -1.68
C ASN A 138 23.03 13.46 -1.80
N LYS A 139 23.19 14.27 -0.74
CA LYS A 139 23.97 15.51 -0.75
C LYS A 139 25.41 15.32 -1.24
N ASP A 140 26.10 14.28 -0.77
CA ASP A 140 27.49 14.02 -1.15
C ASP A 140 27.63 13.68 -2.64
N GLU A 141 26.68 12.91 -3.19
CA GLU A 141 26.63 12.56 -4.62
C GLU A 141 26.31 13.79 -5.47
N ILE A 142 25.38 14.63 -5.03
CA ILE A 142 25.03 15.90 -5.70
C ILE A 142 26.24 16.84 -5.72
N ILE A 143 27.02 16.91 -4.64
CA ILE A 143 28.26 17.71 -4.57
C ILE A 143 29.31 17.14 -5.53
N ALA A 144 29.48 15.82 -5.59
CA ALA A 144 30.39 15.20 -6.54
C ALA A 144 30.02 15.50 -7.99
N LEU A 145 28.73 15.35 -8.34
CA LEU A 145 28.20 15.70 -9.66
C LEU A 145 28.39 17.20 -9.97
N LYS A 146 28.10 18.07 -9.01
CA LYS A 146 28.34 19.51 -9.10
C LYS A 146 29.79 19.84 -9.42
N ASN A 147 30.73 19.16 -8.77
CA ASN A 147 32.15 19.43 -8.96
C ASN A 147 32.68 19.00 -10.34
N MET A 148 31.98 18.10 -11.04
CA MET A 148 32.30 17.71 -12.41
C MET A 148 31.79 18.73 -13.46
N MET A 149 30.84 19.59 -13.11
CA MET A 149 30.30 20.61 -14.04
C MET A 149 31.18 21.87 -14.15
N PRO A 150 31.03 22.68 -15.22
CA PRO A 150 31.66 23.99 -15.33
C PRO A 150 31.31 24.89 -14.14
N SER A 151 32.29 25.60 -13.57
CA SER A 151 32.13 26.42 -12.36
C SER A 151 30.95 27.41 -12.44
N VAL A 152 30.73 27.98 -13.62
CA VAL A 152 29.69 28.98 -13.92
C VAL A 152 28.27 28.45 -13.65
N VAL A 153 28.02 27.15 -13.83
CA VAL A 153 26.67 26.56 -13.69
C VAL A 153 26.45 25.86 -12.34
N ARG A 154 27.51 25.63 -11.55
CA ARG A 154 27.46 24.82 -10.31
C ARG A 154 26.46 25.34 -9.29
N GLU A 155 26.53 26.63 -8.98
CA GLU A 155 25.66 27.25 -7.97
C GLU A 155 24.20 27.31 -8.47
N LYS A 156 24.02 27.57 -9.76
CA LYS A 156 22.69 27.62 -10.41
C LYS A 156 22.03 26.25 -10.42
N PHE A 157 22.80 25.20 -10.71
CA PHE A 157 22.35 23.81 -10.66
C PHE A 157 21.90 23.42 -9.24
N GLU A 158 22.73 23.68 -8.23
CA GLU A 158 22.44 23.31 -6.84
C GLU A 158 21.19 24.01 -6.31
N LYS A 159 21.08 25.33 -6.53
CA LYS A 159 19.88 26.11 -6.17
C LYS A 159 18.62 25.58 -6.85
N GLN A 160 18.72 25.29 -8.15
CA GLN A 160 17.57 24.78 -8.91
C GLN A 160 17.15 23.40 -8.40
N LEU A 161 18.09 22.47 -8.17
CA LEU A 161 17.77 21.14 -7.68
C LEU A 161 17.21 21.18 -6.25
N HIS A 162 17.81 21.96 -5.35
CA HIS A 162 17.35 22.13 -3.98
C HIS A 162 15.91 22.68 -3.92
N SER A 163 15.50 23.52 -4.86
CA SER A 163 14.13 24.06 -4.91
C SER A 163 13.04 22.99 -5.03
N TYR A 164 13.38 21.78 -5.50
CA TYR A 164 12.44 20.66 -5.55
C TYR A 164 12.27 19.92 -4.23
N PHE A 165 13.18 20.13 -3.26
CA PHE A 165 13.23 19.40 -1.97
C PHE A 165 13.07 20.29 -0.74
N SER A 166 12.99 21.61 -0.95
CA SER A 166 12.75 22.63 0.07
C SER A 166 11.27 22.95 0.27
#